data_AF-A0A8H7V3C6-F1
#
_entry.id   AF-A0A8H7V3C6-F1
#
_cell.length_a   1.000
_cell.length_b   1.000
_cell.length_c   1.000
_cell.angle_alpha   90.00
_cell.angle_beta   90.00
_cell.angle_gamma   90.00
#
_symmetry.space_group_name_H-M   'P 1'
#
loop_
_entity.id
_entity.type
_entity.pdbx_description
1 polymer ?
#
loop_
_entity_poly.entity_id
_entity_poly.type
_entity_poly.pdbx_seq_one_letter_code
_entity_poly.pdbx_strand_id
1 'polypeptide(L)'
;MVAGQAAKKTFWSIWYKHEIIPIYLTVGSAVGLSAYYLTRLARGPEVVWDRTNNPYPWQNIDQDTQVKFMTVNQKFEKTYSRDRL
;
A
#
# COMPACT_ATOMS: atom_id res chain seq x y z
N MET A 1 15.82 -50.14 2.98
CA MET A 1 16.13 -48.77 2.51
C MET A 1 14.85 -48.02 2.14
N VAL A 2 14.06 -47.45 3.07
CA VAL A 2 12.85 -46.65 2.71
C VAL A 2 12.52 -45.48 3.69
N ALA A 3 13.35 -45.15 4.68
CA ALA A 3 12.96 -44.11 5.68
C ALA A 3 13.21 -42.65 5.23
N GLY A 4 14.05 -42.40 4.23
CA GLY A 4 14.56 -41.06 3.89
C GLY A 4 13.81 -40.27 2.81
N GLN A 5 12.80 -40.86 2.16
CA GLN A 5 12.09 -40.21 1.04
C GLN A 5 10.80 -39.50 1.45
N ALA A 6 10.21 -39.80 2.61
CA ALA A 6 8.92 -39.24 3.04
C ALA A 6 8.99 -37.76 3.49
N ALA A 7 10.13 -37.30 4.01
CA ALA A 7 10.26 -35.95 4.59
C ALA A 7 10.34 -34.81 3.55
N LYS A 8 10.59 -35.13 2.27
CA LYS A 8 10.90 -34.11 1.24
C LYS A 8 9.67 -33.58 0.49
N LYS A 9 8.51 -34.24 0.60
CA LYS A 9 7.24 -33.82 -0.03
C LYS A 9 6.36 -32.95 0.89
N THR A 10 6.83 -32.60 2.08
CA THR A 10 6.00 -32.04 3.14
C THR A 10 5.86 -30.52 3.07
N PHE A 11 6.89 -29.79 2.63
CA PHE A 11 6.83 -28.33 2.63
C PHE A 11 5.86 -27.81 1.56
N TRP A 12 6.10 -28.10 0.28
CA TRP A 12 5.27 -27.62 -0.83
C TRP A 12 3.84 -28.15 -0.83
N SER A 13 3.56 -29.32 -0.25
CA SER A 13 2.17 -29.80 -0.15
C SER A 13 1.34 -29.05 0.90
N ILE A 14 1.98 -28.46 1.92
CA ILE A 14 1.30 -27.63 2.93
C ILE A 14 0.93 -26.27 2.32
N TRP A 15 1.83 -25.61 1.60
CA TRP A 15 1.57 -24.27 1.05
C TRP A 15 0.45 -24.22 -0.01
N TYR A 16 0.15 -25.34 -0.66
CA TYR A 16 -0.85 -25.42 -1.73
C TYR A 16 -2.15 -26.14 -1.30
N LYS A 17 -2.38 -26.33 0.00
CA LYS A 17 -3.65 -26.88 0.47
C LYS A 17 -4.79 -25.87 0.27
N HIS A 18 -5.89 -26.32 -0.33
CA HIS A 18 -7.07 -25.49 -0.63
C HIS A 18 -7.64 -24.79 0.61
N GLU A 19 -7.55 -25.41 1.78
CA GLU A 19 -8.00 -24.86 3.06
C GLU A 19 -7.15 -23.66 3.57
N ILE A 20 -5.92 -23.51 3.09
CA ILE A 20 -4.98 -22.47 3.56
C ILE A 20 -5.01 -21.24 2.63
N ILE A 21 -5.39 -21.42 1.37
CA ILE A 21 -5.50 -20.33 0.38
C ILE A 21 -6.32 -19.13 0.89
N PRO A 22 -7.51 -19.32 1.52
CA PRO A 22 -8.30 -18.20 2.04
C PRO A 22 -7.59 -17.41 3.15
N ILE A 23 -6.75 -18.06 3.94
CA ILE A 23 -5.99 -17.44 5.04
C ILE A 23 -4.93 -16.50 4.46
N TYR A 24 -4.18 -16.96 3.46
CA TYR A 24 -3.18 -16.10 2.81
C TYR A 24 -3.79 -14.93 2.06
N LEU A 25 -4.98 -15.10 1.48
CA LEU A 25 -5.67 -14.02 0.79
C LEU A 25 -6.11 -12.93 1.76
N THR A 26 -6.69 -13.30 2.90
CA THR A 26 -7.17 -12.32 3.90
C THR A 26 -6.01 -11.63 4.61
N VAL A 27 -4.98 -12.37 5.04
CA VAL A 27 -3.79 -11.77 5.67
C VAL A 27 -3.00 -10.93 4.67
N GLY A 28 -2.77 -11.45 3.47
CA GLY A 28 -2.05 -10.75 2.40
C GLY A 28 -2.77 -9.47 1.97
N SER A 29 -4.10 -9.51 1.84
CA SER A 29 -4.89 -8.31 1.54
C SER A 29 -4.88 -7.31 2.70
N ALA A 30 -4.98 -7.76 3.95
CA ALA A 30 -4.90 -6.87 5.12
C ALA A 30 -3.56 -6.13 5.19
N VAL A 31 -2.44 -6.84 5.07
CA VAL A 31 -1.11 -6.23 5.09
C VAL A 31 -0.90 -5.34 3.87
N GLY A 32 -1.30 -5.80 2.69
CA GLY A 32 -1.18 -5.05 1.44
C GLY A 32 -1.96 -3.73 1.47
N LEU A 33 -3.23 -3.76 1.88
CA LEU A 33 -4.08 -2.57 1.98
C LEU A 33 -3.60 -1.62 3.08
N SER A 34 -3.12 -2.15 4.20
CA SER A 34 -2.53 -1.34 5.28
C SER A 34 -1.28 -0.60 4.80
N ALA A 35 -0.34 -1.31 4.17
CA ALA A 35 0.87 -0.72 3.60
C ALA A 35 0.54 0.32 2.53
N TYR A 36 -0.41 0.01 1.64
CA TYR A 36 -0.90 0.96 0.64
C TYR A 36 -1.46 2.23 1.30
N TYR A 37 -2.31 2.10 2.31
CA TYR A 37 -2.92 3.26 2.95
C TYR A 37 -1.91 4.12 3.72
N LEU A 38 -0.93 3.48 4.39
CA LEU A 38 0.18 4.17 5.05
C LEU A 38 1.07 4.91 4.05
N THR A 39 1.40 4.30 2.91
CA THR A 39 2.21 4.98 1.87
C THR A 39 1.47 6.18 1.26
N ARG A 40 0.15 6.08 1.09
CA ARG A 40 -0.69 7.22 0.73
C ARG A 40 -0.64 8.33 1.79
N LEU A 41 -0.73 7.99 3.07
CA LEU A 41 -0.72 8.96 4.18
C LEU A 41 0.64 9.67 4.28
N ALA A 42 1.71 8.89 4.18
CA ALA A 42 3.07 9.41 4.14
C ALA A 42 3.28 10.42 3.01
N ARG A 43 2.53 10.31 1.89
CA ARG A 43 2.63 11.21 0.75
C ARG A 43 1.66 12.40 0.80
N GLY A 44 0.91 12.60 1.88
CA GLY A 44 0.02 13.75 2.04
C GLY A 44 0.79 15.08 2.13
N PRO A 45 0.25 16.21 1.65
CA PRO A 45 0.93 17.51 1.65
C PRO A 45 1.29 18.04 3.04
N GLU A 46 0.69 17.51 4.10
CA GLU A 46 0.98 17.81 5.50
C GLU A 46 2.29 17.18 6.00
N VAL A 47 2.79 16.15 5.32
CA VAL A 47 4.01 15.43 5.72
C VAL A 47 5.23 16.01 5.01
N VAL A 48 6.29 16.35 5.76
CA VAL A 48 7.54 16.86 5.19
C VAL A 48 8.63 15.79 5.29
N TRP A 49 9.04 15.24 4.14
CA TRP A 49 10.15 14.28 4.05
C TRP A 49 11.47 15.01 3.74
N ASP A 50 11.53 15.75 2.63
CA ASP A 50 12.65 16.63 2.33
C ASP A 50 12.48 18.01 3.01
N ARG A 51 13.35 18.31 3.98
CA ARG A 51 13.38 19.61 4.68
C ARG A 51 14.30 20.64 4.03
N THR A 52 15.05 20.26 3.01
CA THR A 52 16.07 21.09 2.36
C THR A 52 15.56 21.63 1.03
N ASN A 53 15.11 20.78 0.11
CA ASN A 53 14.68 21.22 -1.23
C ASN A 53 13.18 21.48 -1.33
N ASN A 54 12.36 20.88 -0.46
CA ASN A 54 10.91 21.06 -0.45
C ASN A 54 10.33 21.13 0.99
N PRO A 55 10.77 22.10 1.81
CA PRO A 55 10.34 22.20 3.21
C PRO A 55 8.83 22.46 3.37
N TYR A 56 8.18 23.00 2.34
CA TYR A 56 6.78 23.43 2.37
C TYR A 56 5.97 22.78 1.23
N PRO A 57 5.74 21.47 1.28
CA PRO A 57 5.09 20.72 0.20
C PRO A 57 3.69 21.26 -0.16
N TRP A 58 2.97 21.83 0.81
CA TRP A 58 1.66 22.46 0.62
C TRP A 58 1.67 23.69 -0.29
N GLN A 59 2.82 24.33 -0.52
CA GLN A 59 2.91 25.48 -1.43
C GLN A 59 2.80 25.08 -2.91
N ASN A 60 2.96 23.79 -3.24
CA ASN A 60 2.92 23.29 -4.62
C ASN A 60 1.53 22.78 -5.03
N ILE A 61 0.47 23.16 -4.31
CA ILE A 61 -0.90 22.73 -4.60
C ILE A 61 -1.61 23.84 -5.36
N ASP A 62 -2.05 23.55 -6.58
CA ASP A 62 -2.81 24.50 -7.39
C ASP A 62 -4.23 24.69 -6.84
N GLN A 63 -4.78 25.88 -7.04
CA GLN A 63 -6.20 26.16 -6.86
C GLN A 63 -7.00 25.26 -7.81
N ASP A 64 -7.91 24.45 -7.27
CA ASP A 64 -8.67 23.38 -7.95
C ASP A 64 -8.05 21.97 -8.01
N THR A 65 -7.11 21.69 -7.09
CA THR A 65 -6.62 20.33 -6.86
C THR A 65 -7.36 19.63 -5.71
N GLN A 66 -7.90 18.44 -5.97
CA GLN A 66 -8.45 17.58 -4.94
C GLN A 66 -7.34 16.97 -4.07
N VAL A 67 -7.23 17.45 -2.84
CA VAL A 67 -6.31 16.90 -1.81
C VAL A 67 -6.93 15.79 -0.97
N LYS A 68 -8.25 15.78 -0.84
CA LYS A 68 -8.97 14.77 -0.03
C LYS A 68 -9.05 13.45 -0.80
N PHE A 69 -9.03 12.35 -0.06
CA PHE A 69 -9.16 11.01 -0.66
C PHE A 69 -10.48 10.82 -1.42
N MET A 70 -11.57 11.38 -0.88
CA MET A 70 -12.88 11.30 -1.50
C MET A 70 -13.60 12.63 -1.32
N THR A 71 -14.32 13.02 -2.36
CA THR A 71 -15.19 14.18 -2.40
C THR A 71 -16.52 13.72 -2.99
N VAL A 72 -17.63 14.18 -2.41
CA VAL A 72 -18.97 13.70 -2.81
C VAL A 72 -19.61 14.66 -3.81
N ASN A 73 -19.57 15.95 -3.50
CA ASN A 73 -20.26 16.98 -4.29
C ASN A 73 -19.32 17.99 -4.96
N GLN A 74 -18.03 17.99 -4.61
CA GLN A 74 -17.07 18.96 -5.12
C GLN A 74 -16.43 18.42 -6.39
N LYS A 75 -16.30 19.29 -7.40
CA LYS A 75 -15.64 18.98 -8.66
C LYS A 75 -14.32 19.73 -8.67
N PHE A 76 -13.25 18.99 -8.93
CA PHE A 76 -11.90 19.48 -9.06
C PHE A 76 -11.38 19.03 -10.43
N GLU A 77 -10.63 19.87 -11.12
CA GLU A 77 -9.99 19.52 -12.39
C GLU A 77 -8.83 18.54 -12.20
N LYS A 78 -8.18 18.57 -11.03
CA LYS A 78 -6.97 17.77 -10.76
C LYS A 78 -7.10 16.96 -9.47
N THR A 79 -6.40 15.83 -9.40
CA THR A 79 -6.18 15.08 -8.16
C THR A 79 -4.74 15.27 -7.70
N TYR A 80 -4.55 15.48 -6.41
CA TYR A 80 -3.22 15.65 -5.84
C TYR A 80 -2.36 14.39 -6.05
N SER A 81 -1.18 14.58 -6.65
CA SER A 81 -0.11 13.57 -6.73
C SER A 81 1.17 14.15 -6.15
N ARG A 82 1.96 13.31 -5.47
CA ARG A 82 3.23 13.70 -4.88
C ARG A 82 4.38 12.98 -5.56
N ASP A 83 5.01 13.68 -6.51
CA ASP A 83 6.13 13.16 -7.29
C ASP A 83 7.50 13.47 -6.66
N ARG A 84 7.54 14.50 -5.80
CA ARG A 84 8.74 14.96 -5.09
C ARG A 84 8.58 14.70 -3.59
N LEU A 85 9.39 13.79 -3.05
CA LEU A 85 9.46 13.42 -1.64
C LEU A 85 10.60 14.16 -0.96
#